data_AF-A0A4D6KD44-F1
#
_entry.id   AF-A0A4D6KD44-F1
#
_cell.length_a   1.000
_cell.length_b   1.000
_cell.length_c   1.000
_cell.angle_alpha   90.00
_cell.angle_beta   90.00
_cell.angle_gamma   90.00
#
_symmetry.space_group_name_H-M   'P 1'
#
loop_
_entity.id
_entity.type
_entity.pdbx_description
1 polymer ?
#
loop_
_entity_poly.entity_id
_entity_poly.type
_entity_poly.pdbx_seq_one_letter_code
_entity_poly.pdbx_strand_id
1 'polypeptide(L)'
;MVLVDGSNEILINRKASGGGTERLTGVSAMKAPLTTADVDGDCATEIVYVGTTNGKLRFVDDPLGTPSVEVLSDESANGVDGSDETGAT
;
A
#
# COMPACT_ATOMS: atom_id res chain seq x y z
N MET A 1 10.43 -6.91 -4.32
CA MET A 1 9.57 -7.60 -3.33
C MET A 1 9.04 -6.57 -2.37
N VAL A 2 7.75 -6.64 -2.06
CA VAL A 2 7.06 -5.77 -1.10
C VAL A 2 6.37 -6.67 -0.06
N LEU A 3 6.43 -6.31 1.22
CA LEU A 3 5.86 -7.12 2.32
C LEU A 3 5.46 -6.24 3.51
N VAL A 4 4.63 -6.79 4.42
CA VAL A 4 4.27 -6.12 5.69
C VAL A 4 5.05 -6.73 6.85
N ASP A 5 5.84 -5.93 7.56
CA ASP A 5 6.68 -6.39 8.68
C ASP A 5 5.93 -6.50 10.01
N GLY A 6 6.56 -7.03 11.06
CA GLY A 6 5.93 -7.26 12.36
C GLY A 6 5.34 -6.02 13.05
N SER A 7 5.69 -4.82 12.59
CA SER A 7 5.18 -3.54 13.09
C SER A 7 4.03 -2.99 12.26
N ASN A 8 3.50 -3.76 11.30
CA ASN A 8 2.48 -3.35 10.32
C ASN A 8 2.94 -2.24 9.35
N GLU A 9 4.26 -2.10 9.17
CA GLU A 9 4.84 -1.21 8.16
C GLU A 9 5.09 -1.97 6.86
N ILE A 10 5.14 -1.24 5.74
CA ILE A 10 5.47 -1.81 4.43
C ILE A 10 6.98 -1.71 4.20
N LEU A 11 7.59 -2.83 3.82
CA LEU A 11 8.99 -2.91 3.40
C LEU A 11 9.08 -3.19 1.90
N ILE A 12 9.90 -2.39 1.21
CA ILE A 12 10.24 -2.59 -0.19
C ILE A 12 11.69 -3.07 -0.23
N ASN A 13 11.95 -4.21 -0.89
CA ASN A 13 13.31 -4.73 -1.07
C ASN A 13 14.10 -3.96 -2.16
N ARG A 14 14.03 -2.63 -2.12
CA ARG A 14 14.79 -1.69 -2.94
C ARG A 14 14.58 -0.28 -2.38
N LYS A 15 15.66 0.49 -2.26
CA LYS A 15 15.65 1.93 -2.04
C LYS A 15 15.59 2.69 -3.37
N ALA A 16 15.16 3.95 -3.33
CA ALA A 16 15.16 4.84 -4.49
C ALA A 16 16.52 4.91 -5.21
N SER A 17 17.62 4.96 -4.44
CA SER A 17 19.00 4.96 -4.95
C SER A 17 19.50 3.61 -5.48
N GLY A 18 18.70 2.54 -5.34
CA GLY A 18 19.05 1.17 -5.70
C GLY A 18 19.57 0.33 -4.51
N GLY A 19 19.30 -0.98 -4.56
CA GLY A 19 19.69 -1.93 -3.51
C GLY A 19 18.99 -1.69 -2.16
N GLY A 20 19.30 -2.53 -1.16
CA GLY A 20 18.80 -2.38 0.21
C GLY A 20 17.28 -2.55 0.38
N THR A 21 16.79 -2.11 1.54
CA THR A 21 15.37 -2.15 1.91
C THR A 21 14.92 -0.73 2.28
N GLU A 22 13.81 -0.31 1.70
CA GLU A 22 13.08 0.91 2.04
C GLU A 22 11.93 0.55 2.99
N ARG A 23 11.66 1.41 3.98
CA ARG A 23 10.59 1.22 4.96
C ARG A 23 9.64 2.40 4.88
N LEU A 24 8.39 2.13 4.54
CA LEU A 24 7.34 3.15 4.50
C LEU A 24 6.75 3.31 5.90
N THR A 25 7.35 4.22 6.68
CA THR A 25 6.90 4.55 8.03
C THR A 25 5.59 5.34 8.01
N GLY A 26 4.75 5.18 9.04
CA GLY A 26 3.45 5.88 9.11
C GLY A 26 2.32 5.19 8.34
N VAL A 27 2.64 4.07 7.67
CA VAL A 27 1.66 3.13 7.16
C VAL A 27 1.22 2.19 8.28
N SER A 28 -0.04 1.78 8.27
CA SER A 28 -0.58 0.75 9.17
C SER A 28 -1.35 -0.29 8.36
N ALA A 29 -0.64 -1.33 7.92
CA ALA A 29 -1.14 -2.38 7.04
C ALA A 29 -1.49 -3.67 7.81
N MET A 30 -2.62 -4.27 7.48
CA MET A 30 -2.95 -5.62 7.93
C MET A 30 -2.01 -6.65 7.27
N LYS A 31 -1.94 -7.85 7.84
CA LYS A 31 -1.14 -8.97 7.29
C LYS A 31 -1.87 -9.71 6.18
N ALA A 32 -2.31 -8.95 5.20
CA ALA A 32 -3.05 -9.41 4.04
C ALA A 32 -2.15 -9.51 2.80
N PRO A 33 -2.57 -10.24 1.74
CA PRO A 33 -2.03 -10.05 0.40
C PRO A 33 -2.02 -8.57 0.01
N LEU A 34 -0.91 -8.13 -0.57
CA LEU A 34 -0.73 -6.79 -1.14
C LEU A 34 -0.41 -6.92 -2.63
N THR A 35 -0.64 -5.84 -3.37
CA THR A 35 -0.30 -5.77 -4.79
C THR A 35 0.32 -4.42 -5.14
N THR A 36 0.90 -4.35 -6.33
CA THR A 36 1.42 -3.11 -6.91
C THR A 36 0.72 -2.85 -8.22
N ALA A 37 0.15 -1.67 -8.39
CA ALA A 37 -0.56 -1.26 -9.59
C ALA A 37 -0.59 0.28 -9.67
N ASP A 38 -0.69 0.80 -10.89
CA ASP A 38 -1.07 2.19 -11.16
C ASP A 38 -2.59 2.31 -10.95
N VAL A 39 -3.02 2.91 -9.84
CA VAL A 39 -4.43 3.00 -9.41
C VAL A 39 -5.02 4.41 -9.49
N ASP A 40 -4.19 5.44 -9.60
CA ASP A 40 -4.63 6.84 -9.73
C ASP A 40 -4.32 7.46 -11.11
N GLY A 41 -3.61 6.73 -11.97
CA GLY A 41 -3.44 7.06 -13.39
C GLY A 41 -2.30 8.04 -13.69
N ASP A 42 -1.38 8.24 -12.76
CA ASP A 42 -0.23 9.14 -12.94
C ASP A 42 1.01 8.47 -13.58
N CYS A 43 0.89 7.18 -13.93
CA CYS A 43 1.95 6.31 -14.47
C CYS A 43 3.06 5.94 -13.48
N ALA A 44 2.95 6.28 -12.20
CA ALA A 44 3.72 5.69 -11.13
C ALA A 44 3.14 4.32 -10.75
N THR A 45 3.78 3.64 -9.80
CA THR A 45 3.28 2.36 -9.32
C THR A 45 3.08 2.44 -7.83
N GLU A 46 1.84 2.23 -7.40
CA GLU A 46 1.45 2.33 -6.01
C GLU A 46 1.51 0.97 -5.35
N ILE A 47 1.54 0.96 -4.02
CA ILE A 47 1.41 -0.26 -3.23
C ILE A 47 0.03 -0.27 -2.60
N VAL A 48 -0.83 -1.18 -3.07
CA VAL A 48 -2.19 -1.37 -2.54
C VAL A 48 -2.16 -2.39 -1.40
N TYR A 49 -2.78 -2.03 -0.28
CA TYR A 49 -2.82 -2.83 0.95
C TYR A 49 -4.13 -2.64 1.70
N VAL A 50 -4.43 -3.57 2.61
CA VAL A 50 -5.57 -3.43 3.54
C VAL A 50 -5.12 -2.65 4.76
N GLY A 51 -5.74 -1.50 5.01
CA GLY A 51 -5.44 -0.67 6.17
C GLY A 51 -6.02 -1.26 7.46
N THR A 52 -5.29 -1.13 8.58
CA THR A 52 -5.78 -1.61 9.89
C THR A 52 -7.04 -0.86 10.37
N THR A 53 -7.25 0.37 9.88
CA THR A 53 -8.41 1.19 10.23
C THR A 53 -9.55 0.85 9.28
N ASN A 54 -10.61 0.26 9.83
CA ASN A 54 -11.87 -0.08 9.14
C ASN A 54 -11.76 -1.09 7.98
N GLY A 55 -10.63 -1.79 7.83
CA GLY A 55 -10.45 -2.83 6.82
C GLY A 55 -10.53 -2.33 5.37
N LYS A 56 -10.40 -1.02 5.14
CA LYS A 56 -10.47 -0.44 3.80
C LYS A 56 -9.15 -0.61 3.06
N LEU A 57 -9.23 -0.80 1.75
CA LEU A 57 -8.07 -0.71 0.88
C LEU A 57 -7.52 0.72 0.87
N ARG A 58 -6.20 0.79 0.91
CA ARG A 58 -5.40 2.00 0.86
C ARG A 58 -4.27 1.77 -0.13
N PHE A 59 -3.69 2.85 -0.63
CA PHE A 59 -2.48 2.75 -1.42
C PHE A 59 -1.42 3.73 -0.93
N VAL A 60 -0.15 3.34 -1.07
CA VAL A 60 0.98 4.26 -0.93
C VAL A 60 1.33 4.77 -2.32
N ASP A 61 1.08 6.05 -2.52
CA ASP A 61 1.47 6.82 -3.69
C ASP A 61 2.96 7.18 -3.65
N ASP A 62 3.61 7.23 -4.80
CA ASP A 62 5.05 7.46 -5.01
C ASP A 62 5.96 6.83 -3.93
N PRO A 63 5.94 5.49 -3.76
CA PRO A 63 6.55 4.81 -2.63
C PRO A 63 8.09 4.90 -2.60
N LEU A 64 8.74 5.32 -3.69
CA LEU A 64 10.18 5.52 -3.77
C LEU A 64 10.59 7.00 -3.95
N GLY A 65 9.64 7.92 -4.07
CA GLY A 65 9.88 9.35 -4.10
C GLY A 65 9.36 10.02 -2.83
N THR A 66 8.20 10.68 -2.92
CA THR A 66 7.55 11.37 -1.80
C THR A 66 6.27 10.63 -1.38
N PRO A 67 6.37 9.62 -0.50
CA PRO A 67 5.27 8.73 -0.25
C PRO A 67 4.08 9.45 0.39
N SER A 68 2.89 9.21 -0.17
CA SER A 68 1.62 9.68 0.37
C SER A 68 0.66 8.49 0.56
N VAL A 69 -0.33 8.60 1.45
CA VAL A 69 -1.23 7.47 1.77
C VAL A 69 -2.67 7.86 1.56
N GLU A 70 -3.32 7.19 0.64
CA GLU A 70 -4.71 7.46 0.25
C GLU A 70 -5.63 6.26 0.48
N VAL A 71 -6.95 6.51 0.42
CA VAL A 71 -7.97 5.46 0.44
C VAL A 71 -8.24 5.06 -1.00
N LEU A 72 -8.18 3.77 -1.31
CA LEU A 72 -8.62 3.30 -2.62
C LEU A 72 -10.14 3.41 -2.67
N SER A 73 -10.66 4.12 -3.67
CA SER A 73 -12.09 4.37 -3.80
C SER A 73 -12.61 4.00 -5.19
N ASP A 74 -13.91 3.72 -5.27
CA ASP A 74 -14.60 3.52 -6.54
C ASP A 74 -14.88 4.86 -7.25
N GLU A 75 -15.45 4.78 -8.45
CA GLU A 75 -15.88 5.95 -9.26
C GLU A 75 -16.88 6.88 -8.54
N SER A 76 -17.47 6.43 -7.43
CA SER A 76 -18.41 7.20 -6.60
C SER A 76 -17.76 7.71 -5.30
N ALA A 77 -16.44 7.64 -5.19
CA ALA A 77 -15.64 8.00 -4.01
C ALA A 77 -15.96 7.19 -2.74
N ASN A 78 -16.53 5.99 -2.89
CA ASN A 78 -16.69 5.07 -1.76
C ASN A 78 -15.40 4.26 -1.57
N GLY A 79 -14.92 4.18 -0.33
CA GLY A 79 -13.75 3.35 -0.01
C GLY A 79 -14.02 1.86 -0.23
N VAL A 80 -13.10 1.19 -0.93
CA VAL A 80 -13.18 -0.24 -1.22
C VAL A 80 -12.81 -1.07 0.01
N ASP A 81 -13.54 -2.15 0.27
CA ASP A 81 -13.29 -3.06 1.38
C ASP A 81 -12.17 -4.05 1.09
N GLY A 82 -11.54 -4.52 2.15
CA GLY A 82 -10.60 -5.63 2.12
C GLY A 82 -10.71 -6.50 3.37
N SER A 83 -10.05 -7.65 3.30
CA SER A 83 -9.95 -8.65 4.36
C SER A 83 -8.48 -8.92 4.67
N ASP A 84 -8.17 -9.20 5.94
CA ASP A 84 -6.84 -9.60 6.35
C ASP A 84 -6.47 -11.01 5.87
N GLU A 85 -7.44 -11.83 5.47
CA GLU A 85 -7.20 -13.15 4.87
C GLU A 85 -6.98 -13.10 3.35
N THR A 86 -7.79 -12.34 2.61
CA THR A 86 -7.78 -12.39 1.13
C THR A 86 -7.29 -11.13 0.45
N GLY A 87 -7.10 -10.02 1.16
CA GLY A 87 -6.74 -8.73 0.56
C GLY A 87 -7.98 -8.00 0.04
N ALA A 88 -7.92 -7.50 -1.20
CA ALA A 88 -9.07 -6.84 -1.83
C ALA A 88 -10.28 -7.78 -1.97
N THR A 89 -11.50 -7.28 -1.72
CA THR A 89 -12.76 -8.05 -1.76
C THR A 89 -13.88 -7.33 -2.49
#